data_AF-A0AAD7ZCI7-F1
#
_entry.id   AF-A0AAD7ZCI7-F1
#
_cell.length_a   1.000
_cell.length_b   1.000
_cell.length_c   1.000
_cell.angle_alpha   90.00
_cell.angle_beta   90.00
_cell.angle_gamma   90.00
#
_symmetry.space_group_name_H-M   'P 1'
#
loop_
_entity.id
_entity.type
_entity.pdbx_description
1 polymer ?
#
loop_
_entity_poly.entity_id
_entity_poly.type
_entity_poly.pdbx_seq_one_letter_code
_entity_poly.pdbx_strand_id
1 'polypeptide(L)'
;MRRHGENRGFYRQRNYRNEGRNSDDIGYNNNAQMGSDRDTSTSNNDRGERYGRGRGRGRGRGRPPGLRGKEIGLYFRDRMKARKQTTSSRRFEIPVDSRREKQIWELLDSTRLVKEEKSSPKHSSDCSDVQVKQEIDCNNSNDCLMTKYSEINIEPGPSNKADGTNSLANRYNHLSESSFKNKFLQNLKGNTETKFQCSSVVSSLLNQNEELDILFKTELINKKKSERYGKMQEFRMKLPSYKMQNQIIGLLRCNQVIVISGETGCGKTTQVAQFILDDCIMNGRGSTCHVICTQPRRISATSVAARVAEERDEIYGNASVGYQIRLESISARAHLASGSILFCTAGILLQKMEGDPTLREVSHVILDEVHERDVIVDFVMTILKDILPKRPDLKVILMSATLNAENFAKYFGNCPCLNIPGFTYPVQEFYLEDVLEMTRFRIKPTQQHQDQTWKKFTKSGRAKAQKIDAFKDLMYPYIRQLRAENRYSPFVLEMLSNQESEEINLELIAALIQHICLYRDDGAILVFLPGWDNISTLHKILTESGKFHASRYLIIPLHSMMPTVVQKSIFDRPPKGVRKIIISTSIAETSITIDDVVYVIDCGKTKMKNFDIENNISTLRPEWVSLANAKQRRGRAG
;
A
#
# COMPACT_ATOMS: atom_id res chain seq x y z
N MET A 1 -7.81 77.53 -1.02
CA MET A 1 -7.04 77.35 0.24
C MET A 1 -7.60 76.15 0.99
N ARG A 2 -6.70 75.36 1.58
CA ARG A 2 -6.85 74.00 2.15
C ARG A 2 -8.07 73.79 3.09
N ARG A 3 -8.78 72.66 2.95
CA ARG A 3 -8.83 71.50 3.88
C ARG A 3 -9.90 70.48 3.46
N HIS A 4 -9.70 69.25 3.93
CA HIS A 4 -10.28 67.96 3.54
C HIS A 4 -11.80 67.88 3.32
N GLY A 5 -12.19 67.10 2.30
CA GLY A 5 -13.54 66.61 2.05
C GLY A 5 -13.57 65.65 0.85
N GLU A 6 -14.22 64.51 1.04
CA GLU A 6 -14.44 63.40 0.12
C GLU A 6 -15.18 63.78 -1.17
N ASN A 7 -14.86 63.15 -2.31
CA ASN A 7 -15.80 62.29 -3.09
C ASN A 7 -15.36 62.01 -4.55
N ARG A 8 -15.60 60.73 -4.93
CA ARG A 8 -16.16 60.20 -6.20
C ARG A 8 -15.35 60.20 -7.51
N GLY A 9 -15.26 58.98 -8.06
CA GLY A 9 -15.11 58.67 -9.47
C GLY A 9 -15.62 57.26 -9.79
N PHE A 10 -16.85 57.19 -10.32
CA PHE A 10 -17.61 56.04 -10.83
C PHE A 10 -16.81 55.06 -11.71
N TYR A 11 -17.15 53.76 -11.68
CA TYR A 11 -17.32 52.94 -12.90
C TYR A 11 -18.34 51.81 -12.72
N ARG A 12 -19.24 51.74 -13.72
CA ARG A 12 -20.44 50.90 -13.85
C ARG A 12 -20.14 49.44 -14.24
N GLN A 13 -21.03 48.56 -13.80
CA GLN A 13 -21.27 47.19 -14.25
C GLN A 13 -21.30 47.04 -15.79
N ARG A 14 -20.73 45.95 -16.31
CA ARG A 14 -21.14 45.35 -17.58
C ARG A 14 -21.14 43.82 -17.53
N ASN A 15 -22.33 43.28 -17.81
CA ASN A 15 -22.61 41.91 -18.22
C ASN A 15 -21.88 41.57 -19.53
N TYR A 16 -21.42 40.33 -19.69
CA TYR A 16 -21.16 39.75 -21.01
C TYR A 16 -21.85 38.39 -21.14
N ARG A 17 -22.84 38.36 -22.03
CA ARG A 17 -23.51 37.19 -22.59
C ARG A 17 -23.55 37.41 -24.11
N ASN A 18 -23.06 36.40 -24.83
CA ASN A 18 -23.31 35.97 -26.22
C ASN A 18 -23.54 36.95 -27.40
N GLU A 19 -23.20 36.39 -28.58
CA GLU A 19 -23.38 36.81 -29.98
C GLU A 19 -22.14 37.53 -30.55
N GLY A 20 -21.52 37.12 -31.67
CA GLY A 20 -21.95 36.31 -32.81
C GLY A 20 -21.63 37.10 -34.09
N ARG A 21 -20.79 36.54 -34.99
CA ARG A 21 -20.57 36.87 -36.43
C ARG A 21 -19.49 35.87 -36.94
N ASN A 22 -19.77 34.89 -37.80
CA ASN A 22 -20.00 34.94 -39.27
C ASN A 22 -18.95 35.78 -40.00
N SER A 23 -18.31 35.37 -41.09
CA SER A 23 -18.60 34.36 -42.12
C SER A 23 -17.34 34.09 -42.95
N ASP A 24 -17.36 33.03 -43.77
CA ASP A 24 -17.02 32.98 -45.21
C ASP A 24 -16.81 31.49 -45.56
N ASP A 25 -17.81 30.82 -46.17
CA ASP A 25 -18.02 30.66 -47.63
C ASP A 25 -17.25 29.42 -48.14
N ILE A 26 -17.76 28.41 -48.87
CA ILE A 26 -18.77 28.21 -49.92
C ILE A 26 -19.07 26.68 -49.90
N GLY A 27 -20.30 26.15 -49.83
CA GLY A 27 -21.31 26.08 -50.89
C GLY A 27 -21.00 24.95 -51.89
N TYR A 28 -21.72 23.82 -51.88
CA TYR A 28 -22.14 23.08 -53.09
C TYR A 28 -23.09 21.93 -52.71
N ASN A 29 -24.27 21.99 -53.30
CA ASN A 29 -25.26 20.92 -53.33
C ASN A 29 -25.65 20.74 -54.81
N ASN A 30 -25.73 19.50 -55.28
CA ASN A 30 -26.68 18.96 -56.25
C ASN A 30 -26.08 17.94 -57.25
N ASN A 31 -26.69 16.75 -57.20
CA ASN A 31 -27.22 15.97 -58.30
C ASN A 31 -26.32 15.44 -59.42
N ALA A 32 -26.37 14.10 -59.48
CA ALA A 32 -26.91 13.31 -60.60
C ALA A 32 -25.94 12.68 -61.63
N GLN A 33 -26.30 11.42 -61.88
CA GLN A 33 -26.26 10.67 -63.13
C GLN A 33 -24.99 9.96 -63.60
N MET A 34 -25.21 8.65 -63.86
CA MET A 34 -24.71 7.78 -64.94
C MET A 34 -23.19 7.60 -65.05
N GLY A 35 -22.63 6.42 -65.28
CA GLY A 35 -23.12 5.08 -65.61
C GLY A 35 -21.92 4.23 -66.07
N SER A 36 -22.12 2.90 -66.08
CA SER A 36 -21.33 1.85 -66.79
C SER A 36 -19.88 1.62 -66.30
N ASP A 37 -19.30 0.41 -66.18
CA ASP A 37 -19.57 -0.97 -66.65
C ASP A 37 -18.94 -1.99 -65.66
N ARG A 38 -19.64 -3.09 -65.31
CA ARG A 38 -19.34 -4.53 -65.64
C ARG A 38 -17.90 -4.99 -65.30
N ASP A 39 -17.65 -6.06 -64.56
CA ASP A 39 -18.17 -7.42 -64.80
C ASP A 39 -18.13 -8.38 -63.58
N THR A 40 -19.22 -9.13 -63.48
CA THR A 40 -19.41 -10.54 -63.10
C THR A 40 -18.37 -11.32 -62.26
N SER A 41 -18.80 -11.89 -61.12
CA SER A 41 -19.18 -13.32 -61.05
C SER A 41 -19.53 -13.77 -59.62
N THR A 42 -20.67 -14.48 -59.52
CA THR A 42 -21.04 -15.54 -58.55
C THR A 42 -21.07 -15.19 -57.05
N SER A 43 -22.12 -15.44 -56.26
CA SER A 43 -23.41 -16.12 -56.45
C SER A 43 -24.29 -15.82 -55.24
N ASN A 44 -25.56 -15.50 -55.50
CA ASN A 44 -26.80 -15.61 -54.71
C ASN A 44 -26.70 -15.86 -53.19
N ASN A 45 -27.20 -14.95 -52.35
CA ASN A 45 -28.64 -14.70 -52.02
C ASN A 45 -29.25 -15.88 -51.22
N ASP A 46 -29.93 -15.68 -50.10
CA ASP A 46 -31.02 -14.72 -49.96
C ASP A 46 -31.31 -14.32 -48.48
N ARG A 47 -31.64 -13.02 -48.34
CA ARG A 47 -32.72 -12.39 -47.53
C ARG A 47 -32.85 -12.77 -46.04
N GLY A 48 -32.78 -11.86 -45.08
CA GLY A 48 -33.06 -10.43 -45.09
C GLY A 48 -34.57 -10.17 -44.97
N GLU A 49 -35.01 -9.69 -43.81
CA GLU A 49 -35.98 -8.58 -43.77
C GLU A 49 -36.00 -7.86 -42.41
N ARG A 50 -35.86 -6.53 -42.50
CA ARG A 50 -36.12 -5.54 -41.46
C ARG A 50 -37.62 -5.30 -41.36
N TYR A 51 -38.11 -4.81 -40.22
CA TYR A 51 -38.74 -3.48 -40.08
C TYR A 51 -39.15 -3.21 -38.61
N GLY A 52 -39.10 -1.94 -38.20
CA GLY A 52 -39.94 -1.41 -37.11
C GLY A 52 -39.23 -0.85 -35.87
N ARG A 53 -39.16 0.49 -35.77
CA ARG A 53 -38.79 1.24 -34.56
C ARG A 53 -39.85 1.13 -33.46
N GLY A 54 -39.44 1.13 -32.19
CA GLY A 54 -40.33 1.38 -31.05
C GLY A 54 -39.59 1.57 -29.72
N ARG A 55 -39.82 2.72 -29.06
CA ARG A 55 -39.41 2.98 -27.67
C ARG A 55 -40.18 2.04 -26.72
N GLY A 56 -39.51 1.41 -25.75
CA GLY A 56 -40.21 0.63 -24.71
C GLY A 56 -39.31 -0.02 -23.66
N ARG A 57 -39.47 0.46 -22.42
CA ARG A 57 -39.34 -0.17 -21.08
C ARG A 57 -38.58 -1.51 -20.97
N GLY A 58 -37.69 -1.56 -19.97
CA GLY A 58 -36.92 -2.74 -19.58
C GLY A 58 -37.74 -4.04 -19.52
N ARG A 59 -37.25 -5.06 -20.21
CA ARG A 59 -37.79 -6.43 -20.12
C ARG A 59 -36.98 -7.23 -19.11
N GLY A 60 -37.68 -7.69 -18.08
CA GLY A 60 -37.21 -8.69 -17.14
C GLY A 60 -36.73 -9.95 -17.85
N ARG A 61 -35.76 -10.62 -17.21
CA ARG A 61 -35.20 -11.90 -17.64
C ARG A 61 -36.34 -12.90 -17.83
N GLY A 62 -36.55 -13.33 -19.08
CA GLY A 62 -37.57 -14.32 -19.43
C GLY A 62 -37.35 -15.65 -18.73
N ARG A 63 -38.45 -16.23 -18.26
CA ARG A 63 -38.54 -17.59 -17.69
C ARG A 63 -38.13 -18.60 -18.79
N PRO A 64 -37.27 -19.60 -18.52
CA PRO A 64 -36.95 -20.62 -19.50
C PRO A 64 -38.24 -21.34 -19.96
N PRO A 65 -38.48 -21.49 -21.27
CA PRO A 65 -39.70 -22.13 -21.76
C PRO A 65 -39.76 -23.60 -21.29
N GLY A 66 -40.94 -24.02 -20.81
CA GLY A 66 -41.22 -25.41 -20.43
C GLY A 66 -40.96 -25.80 -18.97
N LEU A 67 -40.30 -24.95 -18.15
CA LEU A 67 -39.95 -25.29 -16.77
C LEU A 67 -40.90 -24.65 -15.74
N ARG A 68 -41.35 -25.41 -14.73
CA ARG A 68 -42.22 -24.90 -13.65
C ARG A 68 -41.58 -25.05 -12.26
N GLY A 69 -41.82 -24.05 -11.41
CA GLY A 69 -41.46 -24.08 -9.99
C GLY A 69 -39.98 -24.42 -9.69
N LYS A 70 -39.75 -25.52 -8.98
CA LYS A 70 -38.44 -26.00 -8.49
C LYS A 70 -37.41 -26.20 -9.61
N GLU A 71 -37.87 -26.51 -10.82
CA GLU A 71 -37.04 -26.77 -11.99
C GLU A 71 -36.33 -25.51 -12.51
N ILE A 72 -36.95 -24.33 -12.33
CA ILE A 72 -36.35 -23.04 -12.69
C ILE A 72 -35.16 -22.75 -11.76
N GLY A 73 -35.30 -23.09 -10.48
CA GLY A 73 -34.22 -22.97 -9.50
C GLY A 73 -33.04 -23.88 -9.83
N LEU A 74 -33.32 -25.12 -10.24
CA LEU A 74 -32.31 -26.08 -10.70
C LEU A 74 -31.61 -25.58 -11.98
N TYR A 75 -32.38 -25.06 -12.96
CA TYR A 75 -31.83 -24.51 -14.20
C TYR A 75 -30.84 -23.37 -13.96
N PHE A 76 -31.18 -22.39 -13.11
CA PHE A 76 -30.26 -21.29 -12.79
C PHE A 76 -29.07 -21.73 -11.94
N ARG A 77 -29.25 -22.71 -11.05
CA ARG A 77 -28.16 -23.31 -10.25
C ARG A 77 -27.16 -24.03 -11.14
N ASP A 78 -27.64 -24.85 -12.07
CA ASP A 78 -26.78 -25.66 -12.93
C ASP A 78 -26.09 -24.80 -13.99
N ARG A 79 -26.75 -23.74 -14.47
CA ARG A 79 -26.13 -22.71 -15.31
C ARG A 79 -25.07 -21.89 -14.56
N MET A 80 -25.27 -21.61 -13.27
CA MET A 80 -24.25 -20.99 -12.41
C MET A 80 -23.06 -21.94 -12.15
N LYS A 81 -23.30 -23.25 -11.99
CA LYS A 81 -22.24 -24.27 -11.88
C LYS A 81 -21.44 -24.40 -13.18
N ALA A 82 -22.08 -24.47 -14.34
CA ALA A 82 -21.43 -24.51 -15.64
C ALA A 82 -20.63 -23.23 -15.92
N ARG A 83 -21.14 -22.07 -15.49
CA ARG A 83 -20.42 -20.79 -15.55
C ARG A 83 -19.22 -20.75 -14.62
N LYS A 84 -19.34 -21.31 -13.40
CA LYS A 84 -18.21 -21.51 -12.46
C LYS A 84 -17.13 -22.40 -13.06
N GLN A 85 -17.50 -23.53 -13.68
CA GLN A 85 -16.57 -24.44 -14.35
C GLN A 85 -15.83 -23.75 -15.51
N THR A 86 -16.53 -23.01 -16.37
CA THR A 86 -15.91 -22.26 -17.48
C THR A 86 -15.04 -21.07 -17.03
N THR A 87 -15.35 -20.41 -15.90
CA THR A 87 -14.43 -19.42 -15.30
C THR A 87 -13.21 -20.06 -14.63
N SER A 88 -13.31 -21.29 -14.13
CA SER A 88 -12.18 -22.02 -13.55
C SER A 88 -11.14 -22.37 -14.62
N SER A 89 -11.59 -22.69 -15.84
CA SER A 89 -10.73 -22.96 -17.01
C SER A 89 -10.01 -21.73 -17.58
N ARG A 90 -10.33 -20.51 -17.11
CA ARG A 90 -9.71 -19.24 -17.55
C ARG A 90 -8.85 -18.57 -16.47
N ARG A 91 -8.51 -19.28 -15.38
CA ARG A 91 -7.52 -18.80 -14.42
C ARG A 91 -6.12 -19.09 -14.95
N PHE A 92 -5.30 -18.04 -15.07
CA PHE A 92 -3.86 -18.19 -15.26
C PHE A 92 -3.25 -18.62 -13.92
N GLU A 93 -2.95 -19.91 -13.79
CA GLU A 93 -2.06 -20.39 -12.74
C GLU A 93 -0.61 -20.13 -13.20
N ILE A 94 0.13 -19.33 -12.43
CA ILE A 94 1.57 -19.16 -12.63
C ILE A 94 2.23 -20.23 -11.75
N PRO A 95 2.79 -21.31 -12.32
CA PRO A 95 3.49 -22.30 -11.51
C PRO A 95 4.75 -21.67 -10.92
N VAL A 96 4.83 -21.67 -9.60
CA VAL A 96 6.02 -21.28 -8.82
C VAL A 96 6.91 -22.51 -8.71
N ASP A 97 8.21 -22.38 -8.99
CA ASP A 97 9.16 -23.49 -8.79
C ASP A 97 9.25 -23.85 -7.30
N SER A 98 9.38 -25.14 -7.00
CA SER A 98 9.50 -25.74 -5.66
C SER A 98 10.47 -24.99 -4.72
N ARG A 99 11.60 -24.50 -5.25
CA ARG A 99 12.56 -23.69 -4.47
C ARG A 99 11.99 -22.33 -4.06
N ARG A 100 11.28 -21.66 -4.97
CA ARG A 100 10.62 -20.37 -4.70
C ARG A 100 9.43 -20.55 -3.78
N GLU A 101 8.69 -21.64 -3.94
CA GLU A 101 7.60 -22.00 -3.03
C GLU A 101 8.13 -22.15 -1.60
N LYS A 102 9.27 -22.85 -1.41
CA LYS A 102 9.93 -22.96 -0.10
C LYS A 102 10.37 -21.61 0.46
N GLN A 103 10.96 -20.73 -0.36
CA GLN A 103 11.36 -19.38 0.10
C GLN A 103 10.16 -18.51 0.50
N ILE A 104 9.05 -18.60 -0.24
CA ILE A 104 7.80 -17.93 0.12
C ILE A 104 7.26 -18.51 1.43
N TRP A 105 7.29 -19.83 1.61
CA TRP A 105 6.91 -20.47 2.87
C TRP A 105 7.79 -20.02 4.04
N GLU A 106 9.12 -19.95 3.89
CA GLU A 106 10.02 -19.42 4.93
C GLU A 106 9.71 -17.96 5.28
N LEU A 107 9.38 -17.14 4.28
CA LEU A 107 8.98 -15.75 4.47
C LEU A 107 7.61 -15.59 5.15
N LEU A 108 6.71 -16.55 4.97
CA LEU A 108 5.39 -16.59 5.61
C LEU A 108 5.46 -17.20 7.02
N ASP A 109 6.18 -18.31 7.22
CA ASP A 109 6.25 -19.04 8.49
C ASP A 109 7.08 -18.32 9.54
N SER A 110 8.10 -17.54 9.13
CA SER A 110 8.80 -16.61 10.04
C SER A 110 7.86 -15.60 10.73
N THR A 111 6.61 -15.47 10.27
CA THR A 111 5.58 -14.63 10.92
C THR A 111 4.52 -15.39 11.71
N ARG A 112 4.41 -16.72 11.55
CA ARG A 112 3.37 -17.55 12.23
C ARG A 112 3.76 -17.97 13.65
N LEU A 113 5.05 -17.98 13.98
CA LEU A 113 5.55 -18.46 15.28
C LEU A 113 5.22 -17.57 16.50
N VAL A 114 4.40 -16.53 16.36
CA VAL A 114 3.96 -15.68 17.50
C VAL A 114 2.64 -16.18 18.13
N LYS A 115 1.99 -17.22 17.59
CA LYS A 115 0.66 -17.65 18.07
C LYS A 115 0.60 -18.89 18.96
N GLU A 116 1.71 -19.58 19.26
CA GLU A 116 1.66 -20.86 20.00
C GLU A 116 2.46 -20.94 21.31
N GLU A 117 2.96 -19.83 21.86
CA GLU A 117 3.56 -19.83 23.21
C GLU A 117 2.78 -18.97 24.20
N LYS A 118 1.51 -19.31 24.46
CA LYS A 118 0.83 -19.02 25.74
C LYS A 118 -0.21 -20.10 26.04
N SER A 119 0.26 -21.30 26.35
CA SER A 119 -0.43 -22.21 27.26
C SER A 119 0.55 -22.60 28.38
N SER A 120 0.28 -22.01 29.54
CA SER A 120 0.81 -22.32 30.88
C SER A 120 1.72 -23.54 31.07
N PRO A 121 2.83 -23.37 31.81
CA PRO A 121 3.26 -24.36 32.79
C PRO A 121 2.97 -23.88 34.21
N LYS A 122 2.59 -24.85 35.03
CA LYS A 122 2.26 -24.74 36.45
C LYS A 122 3.48 -24.33 37.28
N HIS A 123 3.19 -23.68 38.39
CA HIS A 123 4.06 -23.45 39.54
C HIS A 123 5.03 -24.60 39.83
N SER A 124 6.32 -24.28 39.95
CA SER A 124 7.15 -24.76 41.06
C SER A 124 8.29 -23.78 41.29
N SER A 125 8.45 -23.44 42.57
CA SER A 125 9.53 -22.70 43.21
C SER A 125 10.92 -23.15 42.76
N ASP A 126 11.79 -22.19 42.41
CA ASP A 126 12.91 -21.83 43.28
C ASP A 126 13.66 -20.63 42.71
N CYS A 127 14.00 -19.73 43.62
CA CYS A 127 14.64 -18.46 43.40
C CYS A 127 16.06 -18.57 43.95
N SER A 128 17.08 -18.32 43.12
CA SER A 128 18.41 -17.98 43.61
C SER A 128 19.15 -17.14 42.58
N ASP A 129 19.51 -15.95 43.04
CA ASP A 129 20.35 -14.93 42.40
C ASP A 129 21.65 -15.46 41.81
N VAL A 130 22.07 -14.93 40.65
CA VAL A 130 23.47 -14.52 40.40
C VAL A 130 23.50 -13.36 39.40
N GLN A 131 24.08 -12.24 39.84
CA GLN A 131 24.54 -11.09 39.04
C GLN A 131 25.84 -11.43 38.29
N VAL A 132 26.01 -11.03 37.02
CA VAL A 132 27.32 -10.72 36.40
C VAL A 132 27.05 -9.69 35.27
N LYS A 133 27.31 -8.39 35.46
CA LYS A 133 28.52 -7.60 35.13
C LYS A 133 29.05 -7.73 33.68
N GLN A 134 29.20 -6.57 33.04
CA GLN A 134 29.91 -6.31 31.79
C GLN A 134 31.36 -6.74 31.88
N GLU A 135 31.94 -7.20 30.75
CA GLU A 135 33.24 -6.69 30.30
C GLU A 135 33.47 -6.95 28.81
N ILE A 136 34.09 -5.94 28.20
CA ILE A 136 34.57 -5.86 26.83
C ILE A 136 35.97 -6.46 26.85
N ASP A 137 36.31 -7.30 25.88
CA ASP A 137 37.69 -7.34 25.40
C ASP A 137 37.79 -7.86 23.96
N CYS A 138 38.53 -7.09 23.16
CA CYS A 138 38.98 -7.44 21.82
C CYS A 138 40.43 -7.91 21.92
N ASN A 139 40.78 -9.06 21.33
CA ASN A 139 41.88 -9.19 20.36
C ASN A 139 42.21 -10.64 19.99
N ASN A 140 42.55 -10.79 18.71
CA ASN A 140 43.51 -11.72 18.10
C ASN A 140 43.14 -13.19 17.78
N SER A 141 43.06 -13.39 16.46
CA SER A 141 43.88 -14.33 15.67
C SER A 141 43.49 -15.81 15.59
N ASN A 142 43.27 -16.23 14.34
CA ASN A 142 43.63 -17.52 13.71
C ASN A 142 43.40 -18.80 14.53
N ASP A 143 42.40 -19.59 14.15
CA ASP A 143 42.75 -20.92 13.60
C ASP A 143 41.63 -21.57 12.81
N CYS A 144 42.05 -22.17 11.70
CA CYS A 144 41.29 -23.00 10.79
C CYS A 144 41.42 -24.44 11.28
N LEU A 145 40.33 -25.15 11.59
CA LEU A 145 40.38 -26.59 11.81
C LEU A 145 39.08 -27.30 11.41
N MET A 146 39.26 -28.18 10.43
CA MET A 146 38.40 -29.28 10.02
C MET A 146 38.26 -30.35 11.13
N THR A 147 37.04 -30.81 11.37
CA THR A 147 36.72 -32.13 11.97
C THR A 147 35.26 -32.47 11.59
N LYS A 148 34.92 -33.38 10.67
CA LYS A 148 35.00 -34.86 10.58
C LYS A 148 34.08 -35.67 11.53
N TYR A 149 33.17 -36.42 10.89
CA TYR A 149 32.35 -37.58 11.31
C TYR A 149 31.13 -37.31 12.22
N SER A 150 29.95 -37.92 12.02
CA SER A 150 29.71 -39.37 11.84
C SER A 150 28.54 -39.75 10.90
N GLU A 151 28.79 -40.82 10.14
CA GLU A 151 27.88 -41.62 9.33
C GLU A 151 26.94 -42.48 10.20
N ILE A 152 25.72 -42.74 9.71
CA ILE A 152 24.92 -43.93 10.06
C ILE A 152 24.47 -44.57 8.74
N ASN A 153 24.98 -45.78 8.47
CA ASN A 153 24.59 -46.68 7.38
C ASN A 153 23.51 -47.65 7.87
N ILE A 154 22.45 -47.88 7.07
CA ILE A 154 21.78 -49.19 6.95
C ILE A 154 21.41 -49.42 5.47
N GLU A 155 21.63 -50.67 5.05
CA GLU A 155 21.87 -51.26 3.72
C GLU A 155 20.67 -51.50 2.76
N PRO A 156 20.93 -51.98 1.51
CA PRO A 156 20.03 -51.87 0.35
C PRO A 156 19.37 -53.18 -0.11
N GLY A 157 18.43 -53.06 -1.07
CA GLY A 157 18.11 -54.12 -2.03
C GLY A 157 16.84 -53.84 -2.86
N PRO A 158 16.60 -54.52 -4.00
CA PRO A 158 17.52 -54.98 -5.03
C PRO A 158 17.24 -54.34 -6.41
N SER A 159 18.21 -54.50 -7.30
CA SER A 159 18.29 -54.02 -8.68
C SER A 159 17.28 -54.63 -9.65
N ASN A 160 16.82 -53.85 -10.64
CA ASN A 160 16.53 -54.33 -11.98
C ASN A 160 17.13 -53.38 -13.03
N LYS A 161 17.81 -53.97 -14.02
CA LYS A 161 18.61 -53.33 -15.08
C LYS A 161 17.77 -52.87 -16.28
N ALA A 162 18.30 -51.82 -16.93
CA ALA A 162 18.26 -51.48 -18.36
C ALA A 162 16.92 -51.11 -19.02
N ASP A 163 16.77 -49.86 -19.50
CA ASP A 163 17.14 -49.46 -20.87
C ASP A 163 16.73 -48.00 -21.19
N GLY A 164 17.50 -47.37 -22.08
CA GLY A 164 16.98 -46.42 -23.08
C GLY A 164 16.70 -44.97 -22.65
N THR A 165 17.61 -44.08 -23.04
CA THR A 165 17.38 -42.69 -23.49
C THR A 165 15.98 -42.11 -23.27
N ASN A 166 15.80 -41.23 -22.28
CA ASN A 166 14.63 -40.36 -22.22
C ASN A 166 15.05 -38.94 -21.87
N SER A 167 14.94 -38.06 -22.86
CA SER A 167 15.23 -36.64 -22.74
C SER A 167 14.26 -35.99 -21.74
N LEU A 168 14.79 -35.03 -20.97
CA LEU A 168 14.03 -34.19 -20.03
C LEU A 168 12.88 -33.40 -20.68
N ALA A 169 12.73 -33.44 -22.01
CA ALA A 169 11.70 -32.76 -22.78
C ALA A 169 10.29 -33.34 -22.58
N ASN A 170 10.16 -34.60 -22.13
CA ASN A 170 8.85 -35.27 -22.06
C ASN A 170 7.99 -34.95 -20.83
N ARG A 171 8.40 -34.00 -19.95
CA ARG A 171 7.64 -33.65 -18.73
C ARG A 171 6.69 -32.46 -18.86
N TYR A 172 6.52 -31.86 -20.04
CA TYR A 172 5.76 -30.60 -20.21
C TYR A 172 4.75 -30.61 -21.36
N ASN A 173 4.31 -31.78 -21.84
CA ASN A 173 3.37 -31.91 -22.96
C ASN A 173 1.91 -31.52 -22.66
N HIS A 174 1.62 -30.89 -21.52
CA HIS A 174 0.23 -30.63 -21.06
C HIS A 174 -0.12 -29.13 -20.91
N LEU A 175 0.76 -28.20 -21.31
CA LEU A 175 0.55 -26.76 -21.08
C LEU A 175 0.47 -26.00 -22.40
N SER A 176 -0.63 -25.28 -22.61
CA SER A 176 -0.75 -24.28 -23.67
C SER A 176 0.18 -23.09 -23.40
N GLU A 177 0.96 -22.72 -24.41
CA GLU A 177 2.03 -21.73 -24.37
C GLU A 177 1.52 -20.30 -24.21
N SER A 178 1.96 -19.57 -23.18
CA SER A 178 1.82 -18.11 -23.12
C SER A 178 3.15 -17.45 -23.50
N SER A 179 3.10 -16.36 -24.26
CA SER A 179 4.28 -15.61 -24.67
C SER A 179 5.11 -15.11 -23.47
N PHE A 180 4.47 -14.89 -22.32
CA PHE A 180 5.12 -14.57 -21.05
C PHE A 180 5.92 -15.75 -20.51
N LYS A 181 5.34 -16.96 -20.46
CA LYS A 181 6.06 -18.16 -20.02
C LYS A 181 7.22 -18.46 -20.96
N ASN A 182 7.02 -18.32 -22.27
CA ASN A 182 8.07 -18.55 -23.24
C ASN A 182 9.13 -17.46 -23.23
N LYS A 183 8.83 -16.16 -23.01
CA LYS A 183 9.87 -15.11 -22.84
C LYS A 183 10.57 -15.15 -21.49
N PHE A 184 9.84 -15.36 -20.40
CA PHE A 184 10.40 -15.45 -19.04
C PHE A 184 11.23 -16.72 -18.89
N LEU A 185 10.73 -17.87 -19.36
CA LEU A 185 11.51 -19.10 -19.44
C LEU A 185 12.47 -19.14 -20.64
N GLN A 186 12.39 -18.35 -21.70
CA GLN A 186 13.52 -18.22 -22.65
C GLN A 186 14.59 -17.29 -22.09
N ASN A 187 14.26 -16.26 -21.31
CA ASN A 187 15.25 -15.46 -20.60
C ASN A 187 15.84 -16.22 -19.39
N LEU A 188 15.11 -17.19 -18.83
CA LEU A 188 15.55 -18.11 -17.77
C LEU A 188 15.97 -19.51 -18.23
N LYS A 189 15.71 -19.96 -19.46
CA LYS A 189 16.18 -21.26 -20.02
C LYS A 189 16.98 -21.11 -21.32
N GLY A 190 16.67 -20.13 -22.16
CA GLY A 190 17.43 -19.82 -23.37
C GLY A 190 18.72 -19.10 -23.02
N ASN A 191 19.82 -19.85 -23.10
CA ASN A 191 21.18 -19.57 -22.61
C ASN A 191 21.47 -19.96 -21.16
N THR A 192 20.55 -20.53 -20.41
CA THR A 192 20.70 -20.60 -18.95
C THR A 192 20.78 -22.00 -18.38
N GLU A 193 20.52 -23.09 -19.08
CA GLU A 193 21.13 -24.36 -18.61
C GLU A 193 22.65 -24.36 -18.82
N THR A 194 23.14 -23.62 -19.83
CA THR A 194 24.56 -23.34 -20.04
C THR A 194 25.09 -22.11 -19.27
N LYS A 195 24.23 -21.17 -18.80
CA LYS A 195 24.63 -20.03 -17.92
C LYS A 195 24.23 -20.15 -16.43
N PHE A 196 23.33 -21.04 -16.02
CA PHE A 196 23.11 -21.40 -14.60
C PHE A 196 24.21 -22.35 -14.10
N GLN A 197 24.94 -23.01 -15.01
CA GLN A 197 26.22 -23.67 -14.73
C GLN A 197 27.42 -22.71 -14.71
N CYS A 198 27.23 -21.40 -14.89
CA CYS A 198 28.31 -20.44 -14.77
C CYS A 198 28.23 -19.72 -13.43
N SER A 199 29.20 -19.97 -12.55
CA SER A 199 29.45 -19.24 -11.31
C SER A 199 29.89 -17.78 -11.55
N SER A 200 29.54 -17.18 -12.69
CA SER A 200 30.06 -15.88 -13.10
C SER A 200 29.19 -14.76 -12.55
N VAL A 201 29.85 -13.85 -11.84
CA VAL A 201 29.32 -12.55 -11.42
C VAL A 201 28.82 -11.80 -12.65
N VAL A 202 27.62 -11.23 -12.58
CA VAL A 202 27.04 -10.45 -13.67
C VAL A 202 27.61 -9.04 -13.62
N SER A 203 28.18 -8.55 -14.74
CA SER A 203 28.71 -7.19 -14.80
C SER A 203 27.59 -6.14 -14.71
N SER A 204 27.83 -5.16 -13.86
CA SER A 204 27.00 -3.96 -13.72
C SER A 204 27.14 -3.08 -14.99
N LEU A 205 26.07 -2.36 -15.34
CA LEU A 205 26.12 -1.33 -16.41
C LEU A 205 26.45 0.06 -15.85
N LEU A 206 26.74 0.15 -14.56
CA LEU A 206 27.11 1.38 -13.86
C LEU A 206 28.57 1.74 -14.15
N ASN A 207 28.80 2.50 -15.22
CA ASN A 207 30.13 3.02 -15.55
C ASN A 207 30.33 4.39 -14.92
N GLN A 208 31.46 4.57 -14.23
CA GLN A 208 31.83 5.86 -13.66
C GLN A 208 32.14 6.85 -14.78
N ASN A 209 31.64 8.08 -14.62
CA ASN A 209 31.87 9.19 -15.53
C ASN A 209 32.31 10.40 -14.70
N GLU A 210 33.61 10.70 -14.77
CA GLU A 210 34.24 11.77 -13.98
C GLU A 210 33.65 13.16 -14.28
N GLU A 211 33.30 13.44 -15.54
CA GLU A 211 32.67 14.72 -15.92
C GLU A 211 31.30 14.89 -15.24
N LEU A 212 30.49 13.84 -15.25
CA LEU A 212 29.20 13.83 -14.56
C LEU A 212 29.37 13.91 -13.04
N ASP A 213 30.38 13.25 -12.48
CA ASP A 213 30.67 13.31 -11.05
C ASP A 213 31.05 14.72 -10.59
N ILE A 214 31.92 15.40 -11.34
CA ILE A 214 32.28 16.80 -11.10
C ILE A 214 31.06 17.71 -11.24
N LEU A 215 30.23 17.50 -12.28
CA LEU A 215 29.01 18.26 -12.51
C LEU A 215 28.04 18.13 -11.32
N PHE A 216 27.72 16.90 -10.90
CA PHE A 216 26.76 16.65 -9.82
C PHE A 216 27.27 17.19 -8.49
N LYS A 217 28.58 17.09 -8.21
CA LYS A 217 29.19 17.65 -7.01
C LYS A 217 29.10 19.17 -7.00
N THR A 218 29.39 19.81 -8.13
CA THR A 218 29.29 21.27 -8.29
C THR A 218 27.84 21.74 -8.14
N GLU A 219 26.88 21.04 -8.76
CA GLU A 219 25.44 21.30 -8.64
C GLU A 219 25.00 21.25 -7.17
N LEU A 220 25.38 20.21 -6.43
CA LEU A 220 25.01 20.02 -5.03
C LEU A 220 25.65 21.09 -4.12
N ILE A 221 26.91 21.48 -4.36
CA ILE A 221 27.57 22.57 -3.62
C ILE A 221 26.88 23.91 -3.89
N ASN A 222 26.48 24.17 -5.13
CA ASN A 222 25.78 25.41 -5.47
C ASN A 222 24.37 25.46 -4.87
N LYS A 223 23.64 24.33 -4.84
CA LYS A 223 22.35 24.23 -4.13
C LYS A 223 22.47 24.59 -2.65
N LYS A 224 23.54 24.15 -1.97
CA LYS A 224 23.79 24.48 -0.56
C LYS A 224 23.94 25.98 -0.29
N LYS A 225 24.17 26.81 -1.31
CA LYS A 225 24.23 28.28 -1.19
C LYS A 225 22.86 28.95 -1.29
N SER A 226 21.83 28.25 -1.77
CA SER A 226 20.46 28.77 -1.88
C SER A 226 19.82 28.93 -0.50
N GLU A 227 19.17 30.07 -0.26
CA GLU A 227 18.39 30.31 0.97
C GLU A 227 17.25 29.29 1.12
N ARG A 228 16.62 28.90 0.00
CA ARG A 228 15.52 27.91 -0.01
C ARG A 228 16.02 26.53 0.39
N TYR A 229 17.18 26.12 -0.12
CA TYR A 229 17.84 24.89 0.32
C TYR A 229 18.23 24.96 1.80
N GLY A 230 18.76 26.10 2.27
CA GLY A 230 19.12 26.31 3.67
C GLY A 230 17.95 26.11 4.63
N LYS A 231 16.81 26.77 4.38
CA LYS A 231 15.57 26.59 5.17
C LYS A 231 15.10 25.14 5.21
N MET A 232 15.22 24.45 4.09
CA MET A 232 14.81 23.06 3.98
C MET A 232 15.78 22.11 4.68
N GLN A 233 17.08 22.42 4.66
CA GLN A 233 18.10 21.71 5.40
C GLN A 233 17.89 21.82 6.91
N GLU A 234 17.49 23.00 7.42
CA GLU A 234 17.12 23.19 8.83
C GLU A 234 15.96 22.28 9.26
N PHE A 235 14.97 22.09 8.39
CA PHE A 235 13.88 21.14 8.63
C PHE A 235 14.40 19.70 8.66
N ARG A 236 15.20 19.29 7.67
CA ARG A 236 15.76 17.93 7.58
C ARG A 236 16.62 17.57 8.79
N MET A 237 17.42 18.51 9.30
CA MET A 237 18.27 18.30 10.48
C MET A 237 17.50 18.00 11.78
N LYS A 238 16.21 18.37 11.85
CA LYS A 238 15.35 18.06 13.00
C LYS A 238 14.88 16.60 12.99
N LEU A 239 14.87 15.93 11.84
CA LEU A 239 14.41 14.55 11.71
C LEU A 239 15.38 13.57 12.39
N PRO A 240 14.89 12.55 13.11
CA PRO A 240 15.74 11.55 13.76
C PRO A 240 16.68 10.81 12.80
N SER A 241 16.19 10.49 11.60
CA SER A 241 17.00 9.85 10.56
C SER A 241 18.25 10.65 10.17
N TYR A 242 18.21 11.99 10.25
CA TYR A 242 19.36 12.84 9.94
C TYR A 242 20.51 12.64 10.94
N LYS A 243 20.19 12.50 12.23
CA LYS A 243 21.19 12.21 13.28
C LYS A 243 21.90 10.87 13.07
N MET A 244 21.24 9.94 12.38
CA MET A 244 21.75 8.60 12.09
C MET A 244 22.36 8.46 10.69
N GLN A 245 22.43 9.54 9.90
CA GLN A 245 22.91 9.52 8.53
C GLN A 245 24.26 8.79 8.39
N ASN A 246 25.25 9.15 9.21
CA ASN A 246 26.59 8.55 9.15
C ASN A 246 26.57 7.06 9.46
N GLN A 247 25.73 6.63 10.41
CA GLN A 247 25.59 5.23 10.78
C GLN A 247 24.91 4.42 9.66
N ILE A 248 23.87 4.97 9.02
CA ILE A 248 23.19 4.35 7.87
C ILE A 248 24.18 4.14 6.72
N ILE A 249 24.91 5.19 6.34
CA ILE A 249 25.89 5.13 5.24
C ILE A 249 27.06 4.20 5.59
N GLY A 250 27.55 4.22 6.82
CA GLY A 250 28.58 3.28 7.29
C GLY A 250 28.15 1.83 7.14
N LEU A 251 26.94 1.49 7.60
CA LEU A 251 26.39 0.15 7.47
C LEU A 251 26.21 -0.28 6.00
N LEU A 252 25.73 0.62 5.13
CA LEU A 252 25.57 0.34 3.69
C LEU A 252 26.88 0.08 2.95
N ARG A 253 27.97 0.73 3.36
CA ARG A 253 29.29 0.48 2.77
C ARG A 253 29.76 -0.94 3.06
N CYS A 254 29.60 -1.39 4.30
CA CYS A 254 30.09 -2.69 4.77
C CYS A 254 29.17 -3.87 4.46
N ASN A 255 27.88 -3.63 4.17
CA ASN A 255 26.88 -4.69 4.03
C ASN A 255 26.15 -4.59 2.70
N GLN A 256 25.79 -5.74 2.12
CA GLN A 256 25.00 -5.78 0.89
C GLN A 256 23.50 -5.54 1.16
N VAL A 257 23.01 -6.02 2.30
CA VAL A 257 21.61 -5.87 2.75
C VAL A 257 21.60 -5.28 4.15
N ILE A 258 20.71 -4.32 4.40
CA ILE A 258 20.40 -3.84 5.74
C ILE A 258 18.90 -3.68 5.95
N VAL A 259 18.46 -3.75 7.20
CA VAL A 259 17.10 -3.42 7.61
C VAL A 259 17.13 -2.13 8.43
N ILE A 260 16.31 -1.15 8.06
CA ILE A 260 16.11 0.09 8.79
C ILE A 260 14.70 0.07 9.38
N SER A 261 14.60 0.00 10.70
CA SER A 261 13.36 0.21 11.44
C SER A 261 13.26 1.62 11.98
N GLY A 262 12.05 2.08 12.27
CA GLY A 262 11.81 3.31 12.99
C GLY A 262 10.37 3.76 12.84
N GLU A 263 9.83 4.54 13.76
CA GLU A 263 8.41 4.89 13.74
C GLU A 263 8.01 5.78 12.54
N THR A 264 6.72 5.92 12.30
CA THR A 264 6.20 6.91 11.34
C THR A 264 6.72 8.31 11.71
N GLY A 265 7.06 9.13 10.71
CA GLY A 265 7.58 10.48 10.95
C GLY A 265 9.09 10.58 11.23
N CYS A 266 9.81 9.48 11.44
CA CYS A 266 11.27 9.57 11.69
C CYS A 266 12.12 9.95 10.46
N GLY A 267 11.52 9.98 9.27
CA GLY A 267 12.14 10.45 8.02
C GLY A 267 12.75 9.37 7.12
N LYS A 268 12.55 8.07 7.39
CA LYS A 268 13.08 6.95 6.56
C LYS A 268 12.85 7.16 5.06
N THR A 269 11.58 7.27 4.66
CA THR A 269 11.13 7.34 3.27
C THR A 269 11.69 8.51 2.49
N THR A 270 11.78 9.70 3.12
CA THR A 270 12.28 10.91 2.44
C THR A 270 13.79 11.04 2.52
N GLN A 271 14.44 10.58 3.59
CA GLN A 271 15.84 10.90 3.83
C GLN A 271 16.83 9.83 3.37
N VAL A 272 16.54 8.53 3.51
CA VAL A 272 17.53 7.47 3.26
C VAL A 272 18.05 7.48 1.81
N ALA A 273 17.16 7.62 0.84
CA ALA A 273 17.55 7.72 -0.58
C ALA A 273 18.42 8.96 -0.85
N GLN A 274 18.11 10.10 -0.21
CA GLN A 274 18.90 11.32 -0.33
C GLN A 274 20.29 11.15 0.29
N PHE A 275 20.39 10.50 1.45
CA PHE A 275 21.69 10.24 2.09
C PHE A 275 22.60 9.41 1.18
N ILE A 276 22.06 8.38 0.54
CA ILE A 276 22.80 7.53 -0.40
C ILE A 276 23.28 8.37 -1.60
N LEU A 277 22.37 9.12 -2.22
CA LEU A 277 22.72 9.93 -3.40
C LEU A 277 23.75 11.02 -3.05
N ASP A 278 23.54 11.75 -1.96
CA ASP A 278 24.43 12.83 -1.53
C ASP A 278 25.82 12.30 -1.14
N ASP A 279 25.89 11.14 -0.48
CA ASP A 279 27.17 10.47 -0.18
C ASP A 279 27.91 10.06 -1.46
N CYS A 280 27.22 9.44 -2.40
CA CYS A 280 27.79 9.07 -3.69
C CYS A 280 28.33 10.30 -4.44
N ILE A 281 27.54 11.39 -4.53
CA ILE A 281 27.94 12.63 -5.21
C ILE A 281 29.18 13.25 -4.53
N MET A 282 29.18 13.36 -3.20
CA MET A 282 30.27 14.00 -2.46
C MET A 282 31.60 13.23 -2.59
N ASN A 283 31.52 11.90 -2.70
CA ASN A 283 32.66 11.00 -2.90
C ASN A 283 32.99 10.74 -4.38
N GLY A 284 32.47 11.53 -5.33
CA GLY A 284 32.81 11.42 -6.76
C GLY A 284 32.32 10.13 -7.43
N ARG A 285 31.21 9.57 -6.95
CA ARG A 285 30.54 8.36 -7.45
C ARG A 285 29.04 8.60 -7.72
N GLY A 286 28.67 9.85 -7.99
CA GLY A 286 27.28 10.23 -8.31
C GLY A 286 26.81 9.61 -9.63
N SER A 287 27.69 9.51 -10.62
CA SER A 287 27.46 8.91 -11.95
C SER A 287 27.18 7.41 -11.91
N THR A 288 27.53 6.72 -10.83
CA THR A 288 27.21 5.30 -10.61
C THR A 288 26.03 5.09 -9.65
N CYS A 289 25.45 6.18 -9.14
CA CYS A 289 24.38 6.12 -8.15
C CYS A 289 23.01 6.18 -8.84
N HIS A 290 22.30 5.06 -8.83
CA HIS A 290 20.91 4.98 -9.26
C HIS A 290 20.11 4.20 -8.20
N VAL A 291 19.24 4.94 -7.50
CA VAL A 291 18.43 4.43 -6.39
C VAL A 291 17.01 4.22 -6.86
N ILE A 292 16.47 3.01 -6.68
CA ILE A 292 15.03 2.76 -6.84
C ILE A 292 14.43 2.56 -5.45
N CYS A 293 13.42 3.35 -5.10
CA CYS A 293 12.68 3.22 -3.85
C CYS A 293 11.23 2.82 -4.14
N THR A 294 10.82 1.64 -3.71
CA THR A 294 9.44 1.20 -3.89
C THR A 294 8.53 1.80 -2.84
N GLN A 295 7.32 2.15 -3.24
CA GLN A 295 6.23 2.59 -2.37
C GLN A 295 5.02 1.67 -2.56
N PRO A 296 4.24 1.37 -1.50
CA PRO A 296 3.08 0.49 -1.59
C PRO A 296 1.94 1.11 -2.41
N ARG A 297 1.83 2.44 -2.42
CA ARG A 297 0.73 3.17 -3.06
C ARG A 297 1.24 4.13 -4.13
N ARG A 298 0.42 4.32 -5.17
CA ARG A 298 0.70 5.27 -6.27
C ARG A 298 0.86 6.70 -5.77
N ILE A 299 -0.03 7.16 -4.91
CA ILE A 299 0.02 8.52 -4.34
C ILE A 299 1.27 8.74 -3.49
N SER A 300 1.76 7.69 -2.81
CA SER A 300 2.99 7.76 -2.02
C SER A 300 4.20 7.91 -2.91
N ALA A 301 4.31 7.14 -4.00
CA ALA A 301 5.38 7.32 -4.98
C ALA A 301 5.42 8.75 -5.54
N THR A 302 4.27 9.34 -5.89
CA THR A 302 4.21 10.71 -6.44
C THR A 302 4.49 11.78 -5.39
N SER A 303 3.83 11.72 -4.23
CA SER A 303 3.97 12.72 -3.16
C SER A 303 5.35 12.72 -2.53
N VAL A 304 5.93 11.54 -2.27
CA VAL A 304 7.30 11.43 -1.73
C VAL A 304 8.30 11.96 -2.74
N ALA A 305 8.19 11.61 -4.03
CA ALA A 305 9.09 12.16 -5.04
C ALA A 305 8.98 13.69 -5.13
N ALA A 306 7.77 14.24 -5.08
CA ALA A 306 7.57 15.69 -5.11
C ALA A 306 8.17 16.37 -3.87
N ARG A 307 7.95 15.79 -2.69
CA ARG A 307 8.53 16.27 -1.43
C ARG A 307 10.05 16.22 -1.45
N VAL A 308 10.64 15.12 -1.92
CA VAL A 308 12.09 14.96 -1.97
C VAL A 308 12.71 15.91 -3.01
N ALA A 309 12.04 16.19 -4.13
CA ALA A 309 12.48 17.21 -5.08
C ALA A 309 12.43 18.63 -4.45
N GLU A 310 11.34 18.95 -3.74
CA GLU A 310 11.24 20.21 -2.98
C GLU A 310 12.33 20.32 -1.91
N GLU A 311 12.62 19.21 -1.21
CA GLU A 311 13.65 19.14 -0.18
C GLU A 311 15.05 19.46 -0.71
N ARG A 312 15.26 19.21 -2.01
CA ARG A 312 16.52 19.42 -2.72
C ARG A 312 16.57 20.74 -3.49
N ASP A 313 15.56 21.59 -3.34
CA ASP A 313 15.38 22.83 -4.10
C ASP A 313 15.39 22.58 -5.63
N GLU A 314 14.70 21.52 -6.07
CA GLU A 314 14.62 21.10 -7.47
C GLU A 314 13.21 21.26 -8.04
N ILE A 315 13.12 21.60 -9.34
CA ILE A 315 11.85 21.65 -10.06
C ILE A 315 11.52 20.26 -10.59
N TYR A 316 10.32 19.80 -10.26
CA TYR A 316 9.82 18.49 -10.65
C TYR A 316 9.81 18.34 -12.19
N GLY A 317 10.49 17.31 -12.71
CA GLY A 317 10.62 17.06 -14.17
C GLY A 317 12.04 17.18 -14.74
N ASN A 318 12.91 17.98 -14.13
CA ASN A 318 14.34 18.06 -14.47
C ASN A 318 15.20 18.02 -13.19
N ALA A 319 14.85 17.07 -12.33
CA ALA A 319 15.37 16.90 -10.97
C ALA A 319 16.22 15.64 -10.89
N SER A 320 17.07 15.53 -9.86
CA SER A 320 17.71 14.28 -9.43
C SER A 320 16.71 13.24 -8.93
N VAL A 321 15.44 13.63 -8.76
CA VAL A 321 14.36 12.82 -8.19
C VAL A 321 13.23 12.70 -9.20
N GLY A 322 12.67 11.50 -9.32
CA GLY A 322 11.55 11.21 -10.21
C GLY A 322 10.65 10.12 -9.66
N TYR A 323 9.59 9.83 -10.39
CA TYR A 323 8.71 8.70 -10.07
C TYR A 323 8.22 7.95 -11.30
N GLN A 324 7.87 6.68 -11.09
CA GLN A 324 7.21 5.87 -12.09
C GLN A 324 6.09 5.05 -11.46
N ILE A 325 4.88 5.26 -11.95
CA ILE A 325 3.70 4.46 -11.61
C ILE A 325 3.04 3.96 -12.90
N ARG A 326 2.03 3.10 -12.78
CA ARG A 326 1.32 2.59 -13.95
C ARG A 326 0.74 3.75 -14.77
N LEU A 327 1.13 3.81 -16.05
CA LEU A 327 0.68 4.79 -17.07
C LEU A 327 1.06 6.26 -16.81
N GLU A 328 1.90 6.54 -15.81
CA GLU A 328 2.30 7.90 -15.46
C GLU A 328 3.73 7.88 -14.92
N SER A 329 4.60 8.72 -15.47
CA SER A 329 6.01 8.78 -15.07
C SER A 329 6.57 10.17 -15.24
N ILE A 330 7.43 10.56 -14.32
CA ILE A 330 8.33 11.71 -14.46
C ILE A 330 9.74 11.20 -14.22
N SER A 331 10.55 11.22 -15.27
CA SER A 331 11.93 10.75 -15.23
C SER A 331 12.80 11.67 -14.37
N ALA A 332 13.56 11.09 -13.45
CA ALA A 332 14.68 11.77 -12.83
C ALA A 332 15.77 11.95 -13.88
N ARG A 333 16.32 13.17 -14.02
CA ARG A 333 17.35 13.54 -15.00
C ARG A 333 17.10 12.88 -16.36
N ALA A 334 16.04 13.30 -17.07
CA ALA A 334 15.51 12.62 -18.25
C ALA A 334 16.55 12.28 -19.37
N HIS A 335 17.72 12.92 -19.37
CA HIS A 335 18.81 12.70 -20.31
C HIS A 335 20.02 11.92 -19.73
N LEU A 336 20.00 11.59 -18.44
CA LEU A 336 21.10 10.93 -17.73
C LEU A 336 20.55 9.72 -16.96
N ALA A 337 21.03 8.52 -17.29
CA ALA A 337 20.65 7.29 -16.61
C ALA A 337 21.30 7.11 -15.21
N SER A 338 21.75 8.21 -14.57
CA SER A 338 22.54 8.15 -13.35
C SER A 338 22.44 9.39 -12.44
N GLY A 339 22.91 9.22 -11.20
CA GLY A 339 22.84 10.19 -10.11
C GLY A 339 21.41 10.52 -9.73
N SER A 340 20.55 9.51 -9.65
CA SER A 340 19.11 9.71 -9.55
C SER A 340 18.43 8.83 -8.51
N ILE A 341 17.30 9.33 -8.00
CA ILE A 341 16.36 8.62 -7.14
C ILE A 341 15.05 8.46 -7.89
N LEU A 342 14.61 7.21 -8.07
CA LEU A 342 13.33 6.87 -8.67
C LEU A 342 12.40 6.28 -7.61
N PHE A 343 11.31 6.97 -7.29
CA PHE A 343 10.22 6.40 -6.49
C PHE A 343 9.23 5.68 -7.39
N CYS A 344 8.90 4.42 -7.10
CA CYS A 344 7.96 3.67 -7.93
C CYS A 344 7.05 2.76 -7.11
N THR A 345 5.96 2.27 -7.68
CA THR A 345 5.22 1.17 -7.02
C THR A 345 5.96 -0.15 -7.16
N ALA A 346 5.78 -1.09 -6.22
CA ALA A 346 6.40 -2.41 -6.28
C ALA A 346 6.15 -3.15 -7.62
N GLY A 347 4.95 -3.02 -8.20
CA GLY A 347 4.62 -3.58 -9.51
C GLY A 347 5.43 -3.01 -10.69
N ILE A 348 5.92 -1.76 -10.59
CA ILE A 348 6.79 -1.16 -11.61
C ILE A 348 8.21 -1.73 -11.50
N LEU A 349 8.71 -1.91 -10.27
CA LEU A 349 9.99 -2.61 -10.07
C LEU A 349 9.93 -4.03 -10.62
N LEU A 350 8.85 -4.76 -10.33
CA LEU A 350 8.65 -6.10 -10.88
C LEU A 350 8.61 -6.11 -12.42
N GLN A 351 7.96 -5.12 -13.04
CA GLN A 351 7.96 -4.97 -14.50
C GLN A 351 9.37 -4.65 -15.04
N LYS A 352 10.18 -3.85 -14.32
CA LYS A 352 11.59 -3.62 -14.69
C LYS A 352 12.41 -4.90 -14.60
N MET A 353 12.19 -5.72 -13.57
CA MET A 353 12.82 -7.04 -13.42
C MET A 353 12.39 -8.04 -14.50
N GLU A 354 11.23 -7.84 -15.13
CA GLU A 354 10.84 -8.65 -16.31
C GLU A 354 11.73 -8.35 -17.52
N GLY A 355 12.11 -7.08 -17.72
CA GLY A 355 13.01 -6.66 -18.81
C GLY A 355 14.49 -6.87 -18.50
N ASP A 356 14.92 -6.55 -17.27
CA ASP A 356 16.27 -6.80 -16.75
C ASP A 356 16.18 -7.53 -15.41
N PRO A 357 16.16 -8.87 -15.42
CA PRO A 357 16.05 -9.69 -14.21
C PRO A 357 17.18 -9.50 -13.22
N THR A 358 18.30 -8.91 -13.61
CA THR A 358 19.46 -8.67 -12.76
C THR A 358 19.61 -7.23 -12.32
N LEU A 359 18.74 -6.31 -12.79
CA LEU A 359 18.75 -4.88 -12.46
C LEU A 359 20.13 -4.20 -12.65
N ARG A 360 20.82 -4.46 -13.77
CA ARG A 360 22.22 -4.07 -14.04
C ARG A 360 22.47 -2.55 -14.01
N GLU A 361 21.45 -1.75 -14.26
CA GLU A 361 21.51 -0.28 -14.21
C GLU A 361 21.16 0.29 -12.83
N VAL A 362 20.89 -0.57 -11.84
CA VAL A 362 20.48 -0.16 -10.49
C VAL A 362 21.61 -0.44 -9.51
N SER A 363 21.92 0.56 -8.70
CA SER A 363 22.96 0.47 -7.65
C SER A 363 22.36 0.13 -6.28
N HIS A 364 21.19 0.68 -5.97
CA HIS A 364 20.51 0.54 -4.69
C HIS A 364 19.02 0.29 -4.91
N VAL A 365 18.47 -0.74 -4.26
CA VAL A 365 17.03 -0.98 -4.19
C VAL A 365 16.59 -0.79 -2.75
N ILE A 366 15.66 0.15 -2.54
CA ILE A 366 15.00 0.39 -1.26
C ILE A 366 13.59 -0.19 -1.36
N LEU A 367 13.28 -1.16 -0.52
CA LEU A 367 11.92 -1.64 -0.32
C LEU A 367 11.34 -0.94 0.91
N ASP A 368 10.52 0.09 0.67
CA ASP A 368 9.86 0.81 1.76
C ASP A 368 8.57 0.10 2.21
N GLU A 369 8.20 0.34 3.46
CA GLU A 369 6.94 -0.10 4.07
C GLU A 369 6.73 -1.64 4.01
N VAL A 370 7.83 -2.42 4.12
CA VAL A 370 7.76 -3.90 4.00
C VAL A 370 6.85 -4.57 5.03
N HIS A 371 6.54 -3.86 6.11
CA HIS A 371 5.60 -4.33 7.14
C HIS A 371 4.14 -4.40 6.68
N GLU A 372 3.78 -3.77 5.56
CA GLU A 372 2.43 -3.94 4.98
C GLU A 372 2.22 -5.33 4.38
N ARG A 373 3.30 -6.11 4.19
CA ARG A 373 3.29 -7.49 3.65
C ARG A 373 2.49 -7.58 2.34
N ASP A 374 2.69 -6.59 1.47
CA ASP A 374 2.14 -6.63 0.12
C ASP A 374 2.74 -7.82 -0.65
N VAL A 375 1.88 -8.57 -1.34
CA VAL A 375 2.26 -9.80 -2.05
C VAL A 375 3.33 -9.53 -3.10
N ILE A 376 3.30 -8.38 -3.77
CA ILE A 376 4.29 -8.04 -4.79
C ILE A 376 5.64 -7.74 -4.14
N VAL A 377 5.65 -7.04 -2.99
CA VAL A 377 6.88 -6.74 -2.24
C VAL A 377 7.53 -8.02 -1.72
N ASP A 378 6.75 -8.92 -1.11
CA ASP A 378 7.23 -10.23 -0.64
C ASP A 378 7.83 -11.06 -1.80
N PHE A 379 7.21 -11.00 -2.98
CA PHE A 379 7.71 -11.66 -4.18
C PHE A 379 9.01 -11.01 -4.70
N VAL A 380 9.08 -9.68 -4.74
CA VAL A 380 10.29 -8.94 -5.13
C VAL A 380 11.45 -9.24 -4.17
N MET A 381 11.20 -9.31 -2.86
CA MET A 381 12.21 -9.72 -1.88
C MET A 381 12.79 -11.10 -2.17
N THR A 382 11.92 -12.05 -2.55
CA THR A 382 12.34 -13.41 -2.93
C THR A 382 13.25 -13.38 -4.16
N ILE A 383 12.88 -12.62 -5.18
CA ILE A 383 13.70 -12.46 -6.40
C ILE A 383 15.04 -11.78 -6.07
N LEU A 384 15.03 -10.72 -5.25
CA LEU A 384 16.27 -10.04 -4.85
C LEU A 384 17.22 -10.98 -4.11
N LYS A 385 16.71 -11.84 -3.21
CA LYS A 385 17.53 -12.85 -2.51
C LYS A 385 18.27 -13.79 -3.47
N ASP A 386 17.65 -14.13 -4.60
CA ASP A 386 18.29 -14.95 -5.65
C ASP A 386 19.29 -14.15 -6.51
N ILE A 387 19.11 -12.84 -6.65
CA ILE A 387 19.98 -11.96 -7.45
C ILE A 387 21.24 -11.54 -6.68
N LEU A 388 21.14 -11.31 -5.37
CA LEU A 388 22.22 -10.77 -4.54
C LEU A 388 23.56 -11.53 -4.69
N PRO A 389 23.61 -12.88 -4.74
CA PRO A 389 24.86 -13.61 -4.98
C PRO A 389 25.50 -13.34 -6.35
N LYS A 390 24.71 -12.93 -7.35
CA LYS A 390 25.17 -12.65 -8.72
C LYS A 390 25.55 -11.18 -8.94
N ARG A 391 25.05 -10.29 -8.08
CA ARG A 391 25.24 -8.84 -8.11
C ARG A 391 25.81 -8.36 -6.77
N PRO A 392 27.08 -8.69 -6.44
CA PRO A 392 27.70 -8.28 -5.17
C PRO A 392 27.78 -6.76 -4.99
N ASP A 393 27.70 -6.01 -6.09
CA ASP A 393 27.66 -4.55 -6.14
C ASP A 393 26.28 -3.95 -5.77
N LEU A 394 25.18 -4.70 -5.98
CA LEU A 394 23.82 -4.23 -5.70
C LEU A 394 23.58 -4.17 -4.18
N LYS A 395 23.13 -3.01 -3.70
CA LYS A 395 22.73 -2.81 -2.30
C LYS A 395 21.23 -2.88 -2.14
N VAL A 396 20.75 -3.57 -1.10
CA VAL A 396 19.32 -3.69 -0.77
C VAL A 396 19.04 -3.14 0.62
N ILE A 397 18.02 -2.30 0.73
CA ILE A 397 17.60 -1.66 1.98
C ILE A 397 16.13 -2.00 2.20
N LEU A 398 15.82 -2.59 3.35
CA LEU A 398 14.43 -2.84 3.77
C LEU A 398 14.05 -1.81 4.82
N MET A 399 13.00 -1.03 4.58
CA MET A 399 12.52 -0.04 5.55
C MET A 399 11.18 -0.46 6.16
N SER A 400 11.09 -0.45 7.48
CA SER A 400 9.90 -0.86 8.22
C SER A 400 9.53 0.14 9.31
N ALA A 401 8.23 0.39 9.50
CA ALA A 401 7.73 1.21 10.59
C ALA A 401 7.53 0.43 11.92
N THR A 402 7.61 -0.91 11.88
CA THR A 402 7.22 -1.80 12.98
C THR A 402 8.41 -2.58 13.55
N LEU A 403 8.23 -3.12 14.76
CA LEU A 403 9.22 -3.90 15.51
C LEU A 403 9.60 -5.25 14.86
N ASN A 404 8.91 -5.69 13.80
CA ASN A 404 9.16 -6.97 13.13
C ASN A 404 10.38 -6.94 12.18
N ALA A 405 11.32 -6.01 12.37
CA ALA A 405 12.52 -5.87 11.56
C ALA A 405 13.41 -7.13 11.59
N GLU A 406 13.43 -7.82 12.73
CA GLU A 406 14.22 -9.03 12.95
C GLU A 406 13.86 -10.17 11.99
N ASN A 407 12.57 -10.33 11.67
CA ASN A 407 12.12 -11.36 10.73
C ASN A 407 12.66 -11.12 9.32
N PHE A 408 12.70 -9.86 8.88
CA PHE A 408 13.29 -9.49 7.59
C PHE A 408 14.80 -9.71 7.58
N ALA A 409 15.48 -9.36 8.67
CA ALA A 409 16.92 -9.62 8.79
C ALA A 409 17.25 -11.10 8.76
N LYS A 410 16.51 -11.92 9.53
CA LYS A 410 16.65 -13.38 9.52
C LYS A 410 16.44 -13.95 8.12
N TYR A 411 15.42 -13.49 7.40
CA TYR A 411 15.17 -13.92 6.03
C TYR A 411 16.35 -13.63 5.08
N PHE A 412 17.03 -12.50 5.26
CA PHE A 412 18.23 -12.12 4.49
C PHE A 412 19.56 -12.55 5.15
N GLY A 413 19.54 -13.63 5.95
CA GLY A 413 20.76 -14.22 6.50
C GLY A 413 21.32 -13.47 7.72
N ASN A 414 20.44 -12.99 8.59
CA ASN A 414 20.77 -12.19 9.78
C ASN A 414 21.52 -10.88 9.44
N CYS A 415 21.06 -10.19 8.39
CA CYS A 415 21.67 -8.92 8.00
C CYS A 415 21.46 -7.82 9.07
N PRO A 416 22.31 -6.78 9.13
CA PRO A 416 22.23 -5.77 10.18
C PRO A 416 20.90 -5.04 10.24
N CYS A 417 20.37 -4.89 11.45
CA CYS A 417 19.19 -4.06 11.74
C CYS A 417 19.62 -2.75 12.41
N LEU A 418 19.11 -1.64 11.91
CA LEU A 418 19.28 -0.32 12.51
C LEU A 418 17.91 0.25 12.91
N ASN A 419 17.75 0.61 14.18
CA ASN A 419 16.54 1.25 14.67
C ASN A 419 16.71 2.78 14.76
N ILE A 420 15.91 3.51 13.99
CA ILE A 420 15.83 4.97 14.06
C ILE A 420 14.81 5.36 15.13
N PRO A 421 15.23 6.09 16.19
CA PRO A 421 14.32 6.51 17.25
C PRO A 421 13.23 7.42 16.67
N GLY A 422 12.00 7.23 17.14
CA GLY A 422 10.87 8.10 16.77
C GLY A 422 11.00 9.47 17.45
N PHE A 423 10.53 10.51 16.75
CA PHE A 423 10.20 11.81 17.33
C PHE A 423 8.75 12.08 16.96
N THR A 424 7.85 11.30 17.54
CA THR A 424 6.42 11.65 17.51
C THR A 424 6.17 12.56 18.70
N TYR A 425 5.44 13.66 18.49
CA TYR A 425 4.91 14.39 19.63
C TYR A 425 4.05 13.44 20.48
N PRO A 426 4.00 13.60 21.80
CA PRO A 426 3.19 12.72 22.63
C PRO A 426 1.72 12.80 22.19
N VAL A 427 1.19 11.66 21.72
CA VAL A 427 -0.20 11.55 21.28
C VAL A 427 -1.02 10.93 22.42
N GLN A 428 -2.00 11.67 22.90
CA GLN A 428 -2.96 11.15 23.87
C GLN A 428 -3.98 10.23 23.19
N GLU A 429 -4.16 9.04 23.76
CA GLU A 429 -5.16 8.07 23.28
C GLU A 429 -6.47 8.21 24.07
N PHE A 430 -7.58 8.05 23.37
CA PHE A 430 -8.92 8.00 23.94
C PHE A 430 -9.64 6.79 23.36
N TYR A 431 -10.28 5.99 24.22
CA TYR A 431 -11.04 4.83 23.83
C TYR A 431 -12.54 5.17 23.72
N LEU A 432 -13.36 4.18 23.38
CA LEU A 432 -14.78 4.38 23.14
C LEU A 432 -15.51 4.97 24.36
N GLU A 433 -15.14 4.52 25.55
CA GLU A 433 -15.63 5.01 26.84
C GLU A 433 -15.38 6.52 27.02
N ASP A 434 -14.19 7.00 26.69
CA ASP A 434 -13.82 8.41 26.75
C ASP A 434 -14.67 9.23 25.78
N VAL A 435 -14.81 8.75 24.54
CA VAL A 435 -15.59 9.40 23.49
C VAL A 435 -17.06 9.51 23.89
N LEU A 436 -17.62 8.45 24.48
CA LEU A 436 -19.01 8.45 24.96
C LEU A 436 -19.20 9.42 26.14
N GLU A 437 -18.23 9.51 27.05
CA GLU A 437 -18.24 10.46 28.16
C GLU A 437 -18.17 11.92 27.64
N MET A 438 -17.31 12.20 26.66
CA MET A 438 -17.14 13.53 26.06
C MET A 438 -18.35 14.00 25.24
N THR A 439 -18.92 13.10 24.44
CA THR A 439 -19.98 13.45 23.48
C THR A 439 -21.38 13.29 24.06
N ARG A 440 -21.53 12.51 25.14
CA ARG A 440 -22.83 12.08 25.69
C ARG A 440 -23.74 11.44 24.63
N PHE A 441 -23.14 10.84 23.61
CA PHE A 441 -23.86 10.27 22.48
C PHE A 441 -24.58 8.97 22.86
N ARG A 442 -25.86 8.86 22.50
CA ARG A 442 -26.68 7.66 22.74
C ARG A 442 -26.66 6.71 21.55
N ILE A 443 -26.11 5.53 21.76
CA ILE A 443 -26.16 4.45 20.77
C ILE A 443 -27.58 3.85 20.80
N LYS A 444 -28.34 4.10 19.72
CA LYS A 444 -29.68 3.53 19.59
C LYS A 444 -29.58 2.01 19.47
N PRO A 445 -30.26 1.22 20.32
CA PRO A 445 -30.36 -0.21 20.11
C PRO A 445 -31.13 -0.45 18.80
N THR A 446 -30.67 -1.40 17.97
CA THR A 446 -31.47 -1.85 16.83
C THR A 446 -32.84 -2.28 17.36
N GLN A 447 -33.90 -1.62 16.89
CA GLN A 447 -35.26 -2.05 17.18
C GLN A 447 -35.39 -3.51 16.78
N GLN A 448 -35.40 -4.41 17.78
CA GLN A 448 -35.81 -5.77 17.56
C GLN A 448 -37.29 -5.69 17.19
N HIS A 449 -37.60 -5.73 15.89
CA HIS A 449 -38.93 -6.16 15.47
C HIS A 449 -39.20 -7.47 16.22
N GLN A 450 -40.18 -7.44 17.12
CA GLN A 450 -40.56 -8.52 18.04
C GLN A 450 -41.00 -9.82 17.32
N ASP A 451 -40.96 -9.87 15.99
CA ASP A 451 -41.40 -11.02 15.21
C ASP A 451 -40.27 -12.02 14.99
N GLN A 452 -39.86 -12.81 16.00
CA GLN A 452 -38.79 -13.79 15.77
C GLN A 452 -38.56 -14.95 16.76
N THR A 453 -39.61 -15.49 17.39
CA THR A 453 -39.52 -16.79 18.09
C THR A 453 -39.06 -17.94 17.17
N TRP A 454 -39.40 -17.92 15.87
CA TRP A 454 -39.06 -19.00 14.93
C TRP A 454 -37.63 -18.95 14.36
N LYS A 455 -36.95 -17.79 14.30
CA LYS A 455 -35.59 -17.74 13.71
C LYS A 455 -34.49 -18.24 14.65
N LYS A 456 -34.75 -18.43 15.95
CA LYS A 456 -33.81 -19.06 16.89
C LYS A 456 -33.45 -20.50 16.49
N PHE A 457 -34.33 -21.18 15.74
CA PHE A 457 -34.09 -22.53 15.21
C PHE A 457 -33.36 -22.56 13.85
N THR A 458 -33.09 -21.40 13.25
CA THR A 458 -32.33 -21.32 11.99
C THR A 458 -30.83 -21.25 12.25
N LYS A 459 -30.02 -21.77 11.31
CA LYS A 459 -28.54 -21.69 11.37
C LYS A 459 -28.03 -20.24 11.55
N SER A 460 -28.75 -19.27 10.99
CA SER A 460 -28.46 -17.84 11.14
C SER A 460 -28.76 -17.31 12.55
N GLY A 461 -29.85 -17.76 13.18
CA GLY A 461 -30.20 -17.39 14.55
C GLY A 461 -29.24 -17.92 15.60
N ARG A 462 -28.77 -19.17 15.45
CA ARG A 462 -27.74 -19.75 16.34
C ARG A 462 -26.41 -18.99 16.25
N ALA A 463 -25.95 -18.65 15.05
CA ALA A 463 -24.73 -17.86 14.87
C ALA A 463 -24.85 -16.44 15.48
N LYS A 464 -26.04 -15.83 15.42
CA LYS A 464 -26.29 -14.53 16.06
C LYS A 464 -26.28 -14.62 17.59
N ALA A 465 -26.87 -15.67 18.16
CA ALA A 465 -26.85 -15.91 19.61
C ALA A 465 -25.42 -16.13 20.13
N GLN A 466 -24.63 -16.96 19.44
CA GLN A 466 -23.22 -17.18 19.80
C GLN A 466 -22.39 -15.89 19.79
N LYS A 467 -22.64 -14.98 18.85
CA LYS A 467 -21.99 -13.65 18.85
C LYS A 467 -22.39 -12.79 20.03
N ILE A 468 -23.67 -12.82 20.44
CA ILE A 468 -24.16 -12.08 21.62
C ILE A 468 -23.50 -12.61 22.89
N ASP A 469 -23.41 -13.92 23.03
CA ASP A 469 -22.81 -14.54 24.22
C ASP A 469 -21.31 -14.24 24.28
N ALA A 470 -20.58 -14.39 23.16
CA ALA A 470 -19.16 -14.03 23.09
C ALA A 470 -18.89 -12.54 23.41
N PHE A 471 -19.75 -11.63 22.96
CA PHE A 471 -19.67 -10.21 23.31
C PHE A 471 -19.82 -9.98 24.81
N LYS A 472 -20.83 -10.61 25.43
CA LYS A 472 -21.07 -10.48 26.88
C LYS A 472 -19.93 -11.06 27.70
N ASP A 473 -19.41 -12.23 27.30
CA ASP A 473 -18.30 -12.88 27.98
C ASP A 473 -17.04 -12.01 27.99
N LEU A 474 -16.80 -11.28 26.89
CA LEU A 474 -15.69 -10.32 26.78
C LEU A 474 -15.95 -9.03 27.58
N MET A 475 -17.13 -8.41 27.41
CA MET A 475 -17.38 -7.06 27.88
C MET A 475 -17.84 -6.98 29.34
N TYR A 476 -18.56 -7.97 29.86
CA TYR A 476 -19.10 -7.90 31.24
C TYR A 476 -18.03 -7.85 32.32
N PRO A 477 -16.93 -8.65 32.25
CA PRO A 477 -15.82 -8.51 33.19
C PRO A 477 -15.19 -7.11 33.12
N TYR A 478 -14.99 -6.59 31.91
CA TYR A 478 -14.41 -5.25 31.69
C TYR A 478 -15.30 -4.13 32.26
N ILE A 479 -16.61 -4.17 32.00
CA ILE A 479 -17.58 -3.18 32.51
C ILE A 479 -17.67 -3.25 34.03
N ARG A 480 -17.59 -4.45 34.63
CA ARG A 480 -17.56 -4.61 36.09
C ARG A 480 -16.32 -3.95 36.70
N GLN A 481 -15.17 -4.11 36.07
CA GLN A 481 -13.93 -3.44 36.49
C GLN A 481 -14.08 -1.92 36.40
N LEU A 482 -14.55 -1.38 35.26
CA LEU A 482 -14.76 0.06 35.09
C LEU A 482 -15.75 0.64 36.11
N ARG A 483 -16.78 -0.12 36.49
CA ARG A 483 -17.73 0.26 37.55
C ARG A 483 -17.05 0.33 38.91
N ALA A 484 -16.16 -0.61 39.23
CA ALA A 484 -15.41 -0.63 40.49
C ALA A 484 -14.41 0.54 40.57
N GLU A 485 -13.79 0.91 39.45
CA GLU A 485 -12.89 2.06 39.36
C GLU A 485 -13.62 3.41 39.44
N ASN A 486 -14.94 3.44 39.25
CA ASN A 486 -15.79 4.64 39.27
C ASN A 486 -15.29 5.79 38.37
N ARG A 487 -14.62 5.46 37.25
CA ARG A 487 -14.01 6.41 36.33
C ARG A 487 -14.98 7.05 35.34
N TYR A 488 -16.05 6.33 34.98
CA TYR A 488 -17.02 6.77 33.98
C TYR A 488 -18.44 6.79 34.54
N SER A 489 -19.27 7.64 33.95
CA SER A 489 -20.67 7.75 34.34
C SER A 489 -21.45 6.44 34.10
N PRO A 490 -22.52 6.16 34.87
CA PRO A 490 -23.38 4.99 34.62
C PRO A 490 -23.93 4.94 33.18
N PHE A 491 -24.12 6.11 32.57
CA PHE A 491 -24.50 6.26 31.17
C PHE A 491 -23.51 5.58 30.21
N VAL A 492 -22.20 5.79 30.40
CA VAL A 492 -21.17 5.17 29.54
C VAL A 492 -21.19 3.66 29.70
N LEU A 493 -21.31 3.15 30.93
CA LEU A 493 -21.37 1.71 31.19
C LEU A 493 -22.60 1.06 30.52
N GLU A 494 -23.73 1.76 30.48
CA GLU A 494 -24.92 1.33 29.75
C GLU A 494 -24.66 1.28 28.24
N MET A 495 -24.02 2.29 27.67
CA MET A 495 -23.69 2.33 26.24
C MET A 495 -22.67 1.26 25.84
N LEU A 496 -21.66 0.97 26.67
CA LEU A 496 -20.71 -0.13 26.44
C LEU A 496 -21.36 -1.50 26.55
N SER A 497 -22.45 -1.63 27.31
CA SER A 497 -23.22 -2.87 27.40
C SER A 497 -24.07 -3.13 26.15
N ASN A 498 -24.25 -2.12 25.30
CA ASN A 498 -24.97 -2.26 24.03
C ASN A 498 -24.07 -2.91 22.98
N GLN A 499 -24.46 -4.05 22.43
CA GLN A 499 -23.70 -4.77 21.40
C GLN A 499 -23.47 -3.93 20.13
N GLU A 500 -24.38 -3.00 19.81
CA GLU A 500 -24.21 -2.07 18.68
C GLU A 500 -22.98 -1.15 18.84
N SER A 501 -22.38 -1.09 20.04
CA SER A 501 -21.12 -0.37 20.27
C SER A 501 -19.92 -0.96 19.51
N GLU A 502 -19.96 -2.23 19.12
CA GLU A 502 -18.93 -2.84 18.28
C GLU A 502 -19.08 -2.48 16.80
N GLU A 503 -20.23 -1.93 16.40
CA GLU A 503 -20.48 -1.54 15.01
C GLU A 503 -20.11 -0.08 14.76
N ILE A 504 -19.75 0.21 13.50
CA ILE A 504 -19.31 1.56 13.13
C ILE A 504 -20.52 2.49 13.13
N ASN A 505 -20.55 3.41 14.08
CA ASN A 505 -21.58 4.43 14.17
C ASN A 505 -21.10 5.77 13.59
N LEU A 506 -21.56 6.10 12.37
CA LEU A 506 -21.17 7.34 11.69
C LEU A 506 -21.75 8.60 12.35
N GLU A 507 -22.88 8.48 13.06
CA GLU A 507 -23.46 9.60 13.82
C GLU A 507 -22.59 9.93 15.05
N LEU A 508 -22.05 8.90 15.73
CA LEU A 508 -21.08 9.08 16.82
C LEU A 508 -19.81 9.76 16.31
N ILE A 509 -19.27 9.33 15.17
CA ILE A 509 -18.10 9.95 14.56
C ILE A 509 -18.38 11.42 14.22
N ALA A 510 -19.54 11.73 13.63
CA ALA A 510 -19.93 13.11 13.35
C ALA A 510 -20.07 13.96 14.63
N ALA A 511 -20.61 13.39 15.72
CA ALA A 511 -20.70 14.05 17.02
C ALA A 511 -19.31 14.31 17.63
N LEU A 512 -18.38 13.36 17.50
CA LEU A 512 -17.00 13.52 17.95
C LEU A 512 -16.26 14.60 17.14
N ILE A 513 -16.41 14.61 15.80
CA ILE A 513 -15.85 15.68 14.95
C ILE A 513 -16.40 17.04 15.41
N GLN A 514 -17.72 17.12 15.66
CA GLN A 514 -18.33 18.35 16.18
C GLN A 514 -17.73 18.77 17.52
N HIS A 515 -17.55 17.83 18.45
CA HIS A 515 -16.93 18.09 19.75
C HIS A 515 -15.50 18.65 19.60
N ILE A 516 -14.67 18.02 18.76
CA ILE A 516 -13.30 18.49 18.49
C ILE A 516 -13.32 19.91 17.88
N CYS A 517 -14.22 20.17 16.92
CA CYS A 517 -14.34 21.49 16.30
C CYS A 517 -14.77 22.61 17.26
N LEU A 518 -15.48 22.28 18.35
CA LEU A 518 -16.00 23.28 19.29
C LEU A 518 -15.10 23.50 20.51
N TYR A 519 -14.45 22.46 21.00
CA TYR A 519 -13.79 22.47 22.31
C TYR A 519 -12.27 22.23 22.26
N ARG A 520 -11.69 21.95 21.09
CA ARG A 520 -10.27 21.67 20.94
C ARG A 520 -9.59 22.67 20.01
N ASP A 521 -8.30 22.90 20.27
CA ASP A 521 -7.43 23.82 19.54
C ASP A 521 -7.33 23.49 18.05
N ASP A 522 -6.72 24.38 17.28
CA ASP A 522 -6.54 24.23 15.84
C ASP A 522 -5.76 22.98 15.44
N GLY A 523 -6.04 22.50 14.23
CA GLY A 523 -5.46 21.29 13.67
C GLY A 523 -6.44 20.55 12.76
N ALA A 524 -5.92 19.89 11.74
CA ALA A 524 -6.72 19.07 10.85
C ALA A 524 -7.15 17.77 11.56
N ILE A 525 -8.32 17.27 11.16
CA ILE A 525 -8.90 16.02 11.65
C ILE A 525 -8.76 14.96 10.56
N LEU A 526 -8.14 13.81 10.86
CA LEU A 526 -8.06 12.66 9.98
C LEU A 526 -8.92 11.51 10.52
N VAL A 527 -9.89 11.05 9.73
CA VAL A 527 -10.83 9.99 10.10
C VAL A 527 -10.53 8.74 9.30
N PHE A 528 -10.35 7.61 9.97
CA PHE A 528 -10.19 6.30 9.33
C PHE A 528 -11.52 5.54 9.29
N LEU A 529 -11.93 5.13 8.08
CA LEU A 529 -13.12 4.33 7.81
C LEU A 529 -12.80 3.14 6.89
N PRO A 530 -13.60 2.05 6.89
CA PRO A 530 -13.22 0.84 6.14
C PRO A 530 -13.32 0.97 4.62
N GLY A 531 -14.14 1.89 4.10
CA GLY A 531 -14.33 2.00 2.66
C GLY A 531 -15.26 3.14 2.22
N TRP A 532 -15.43 3.25 0.90
CA TRP A 532 -16.16 4.35 0.25
C TRP A 532 -17.60 4.55 0.74
N ASP A 533 -18.33 3.48 1.03
CA ASP A 533 -19.73 3.59 1.49
C ASP A 533 -19.82 4.36 2.81
N ASN A 534 -18.90 4.10 3.75
CA ASN A 534 -18.82 4.82 5.01
C ASN A 534 -18.32 6.27 4.80
N ILE A 535 -17.31 6.46 3.93
CA ILE A 535 -16.76 7.78 3.62
C ILE A 535 -17.82 8.71 3.04
N SER A 536 -18.53 8.25 2.01
CA SER A 536 -19.58 9.04 1.35
C SER A 536 -20.77 9.31 2.27
N THR A 537 -21.15 8.35 3.10
CA THR A 537 -22.23 8.53 4.08
C THR A 537 -21.85 9.55 5.17
N LEU A 538 -20.64 9.45 5.75
CA LEU A 538 -20.18 10.43 6.74
C LEU A 538 -20.03 11.83 6.12
N HIS A 539 -19.47 11.92 4.92
CA HIS A 539 -19.36 13.19 4.19
C HIS A 539 -20.73 13.85 4.01
N LYS A 540 -21.75 13.05 3.62
CA LYS A 540 -23.14 13.50 3.50
C LYS A 540 -23.69 13.98 4.84
N ILE A 541 -23.53 13.20 5.91
CA ILE A 541 -23.97 13.58 7.27
C ILE A 541 -23.37 14.93 7.68
N LEU A 542 -22.07 15.13 7.49
CA LEU A 542 -21.41 16.38 7.87
C LEU A 542 -21.93 17.56 7.04
N THR A 543 -22.00 17.40 5.71
CA THR A 543 -22.40 18.48 4.78
C THR A 543 -23.87 18.88 4.94
N GLU A 544 -24.76 17.91 5.16
CA GLU A 544 -26.21 18.15 5.25
C GLU A 544 -26.68 18.51 6.66
N SER A 545 -25.86 18.29 7.71
CA SER A 545 -26.24 18.60 9.09
C SER A 545 -26.50 20.08 9.39
N GLY A 546 -26.06 20.98 8.51
CA GLY A 546 -26.05 22.44 8.74
C GLY A 546 -25.02 22.92 9.76
N LYS A 547 -24.30 22.01 10.43
CA LYS A 547 -23.30 22.35 11.47
C LYS A 547 -21.91 22.63 10.89
N PHE A 548 -21.62 22.10 9.71
CA PHE A 548 -20.31 22.19 9.04
C PHE A 548 -20.37 23.05 7.79
N HIS A 549 -20.50 24.37 7.97
CA HIS A 549 -20.51 25.32 6.85
C HIS A 549 -19.16 25.37 6.12
N ALA A 550 -19.21 25.39 4.78
CA ALA A 550 -18.03 25.43 3.91
C ALA A 550 -17.12 26.67 4.13
N SER A 551 -17.62 27.73 4.77
CA SER A 551 -16.82 28.91 5.14
C SER A 551 -15.84 28.65 6.28
N ARG A 552 -16.06 27.62 7.11
CA ARG A 552 -15.21 27.27 8.26
C ARG A 552 -14.62 25.87 8.19
N TYR A 553 -15.12 25.01 7.30
CA TYR A 553 -14.68 23.62 7.21
C TYR A 553 -14.39 23.21 5.78
N LEU A 554 -13.24 22.57 5.59
CA LEU A 554 -12.84 21.93 4.33
C LEU A 554 -12.89 20.42 4.52
N ILE A 555 -13.95 19.77 4.00
CA ILE A 555 -14.16 18.32 4.13
C ILE A 555 -13.66 17.63 2.87
N ILE A 556 -12.70 16.73 3.00
CA ILE A 556 -12.05 16.06 1.86
C ILE A 556 -12.17 14.54 2.01
N PRO A 557 -12.94 13.85 1.16
CA PRO A 557 -12.90 12.39 1.09
C PRO A 557 -11.58 11.92 0.46
N LEU A 558 -11.01 10.84 0.98
CA LEU A 558 -9.76 10.25 0.49
C LEU A 558 -9.91 8.74 0.34
N HIS A 559 -9.82 8.25 -0.91
CA HIS A 559 -9.93 6.83 -1.23
C HIS A 559 -9.05 6.47 -2.42
N SER A 560 -8.54 5.24 -2.48
CA SER A 560 -7.59 4.79 -3.50
C SER A 560 -8.11 4.87 -4.93
N MET A 561 -9.43 4.77 -5.12
CA MET A 561 -10.09 4.88 -6.42
C MET A 561 -10.29 6.34 -6.88
N MET A 562 -10.01 7.33 -6.04
CA MET A 562 -10.18 8.73 -6.42
C MET A 562 -9.10 9.18 -7.42
N PRO A 563 -9.39 10.14 -8.31
CA PRO A 563 -8.38 10.70 -9.20
C PRO A 563 -7.19 11.28 -8.45
N THR A 564 -5.97 11.08 -8.96
CA THR A 564 -4.72 11.54 -8.32
C THR A 564 -4.74 13.04 -7.99
N VAL A 565 -5.36 13.87 -8.84
CA VAL A 565 -5.48 15.31 -8.63
C VAL A 565 -6.22 15.64 -7.33
N VAL A 566 -7.32 14.93 -7.05
CA VAL A 566 -8.11 15.14 -5.82
C VAL A 566 -7.37 14.60 -4.60
N GLN A 567 -6.61 13.52 -4.77
CA GLN A 567 -5.77 13.02 -3.68
C GLN A 567 -4.64 13.99 -3.32
N LYS A 568 -4.13 14.78 -4.27
CA LYS A 568 -3.06 15.77 -4.02
C LYS A 568 -3.52 16.97 -3.19
N SER A 569 -4.81 17.35 -3.25
CA SER A 569 -5.31 18.52 -2.51
C SER A 569 -5.32 18.33 -0.98
N ILE A 570 -5.07 17.11 -0.48
CA ILE A 570 -4.98 16.85 0.97
C ILE A 570 -3.73 17.48 1.61
N PHE A 571 -2.69 17.70 0.82
CA PHE A 571 -1.40 18.25 1.27
C PHE A 571 -1.45 19.78 1.40
N ASP A 572 -2.42 20.43 0.77
CA ASP A 572 -2.59 21.87 0.87
C ASP A 572 -3.06 22.26 2.28
N ARG A 573 -2.46 23.33 2.82
CA ARG A 573 -2.91 23.91 4.09
C ARG A 573 -4.23 24.66 3.87
N PRO A 574 -5.22 24.51 4.76
CA PRO A 574 -6.47 25.25 4.63
C PRO A 574 -6.23 26.75 4.84
N PRO A 575 -7.11 27.63 4.30
CA PRO A 575 -7.10 29.05 4.60
C PRO A 575 -7.18 29.33 6.11
N LYS A 576 -6.68 30.49 6.55
CA LYS A 576 -6.75 30.89 7.97
C LYS A 576 -8.20 30.88 8.46
N GLY A 577 -8.43 30.26 9.63
CA GLY A 577 -9.76 30.13 10.23
C GLY A 577 -10.63 29.02 9.64
N VAL A 578 -10.12 28.24 8.67
CA VAL A 578 -10.80 27.06 8.10
C VAL A 578 -10.15 25.79 8.64
N ARG A 579 -10.96 24.89 9.22
CA ARG A 579 -10.48 23.59 9.70
C ARG A 579 -10.62 22.53 8.60
N LYS A 580 -9.54 21.80 8.33
CA LYS A 580 -9.52 20.68 7.38
C LYS A 580 -9.97 19.38 8.06
N ILE A 581 -10.86 18.64 7.41
CA ILE A 581 -11.40 17.35 7.87
C ILE A 581 -11.23 16.35 6.73
N ILE A 582 -10.36 15.36 6.91
CA ILE A 582 -10.04 14.34 5.92
C ILE A 582 -10.71 13.04 6.33
N ILE A 583 -11.52 12.46 5.44
CA ILE A 583 -12.22 11.20 5.67
C ILE A 583 -11.60 10.13 4.77
N SER A 584 -10.84 9.22 5.36
CA SER A 584 -9.94 8.32 4.64
C SER A 584 -10.17 6.84 4.94
N THR A 585 -9.62 5.97 4.09
CA THR A 585 -9.37 4.56 4.44
C THR A 585 -7.97 4.38 5.01
N SER A 586 -7.49 3.14 5.13
CA SER A 586 -6.08 2.82 5.41
C SER A 586 -5.09 3.35 4.36
N ILE A 587 -5.55 4.10 3.35
CA ILE A 587 -4.67 4.79 2.41
C ILE A 587 -3.83 5.88 3.11
N ALA A 588 -4.36 6.55 4.14
CA ALA A 588 -3.64 7.56 4.92
C ALA A 588 -2.86 6.97 6.11
N GLU A 589 -2.88 5.65 6.28
CA GLU A 589 -2.27 4.97 7.43
C GLU A 589 -0.75 4.94 7.32
N THR A 590 -0.25 4.66 6.12
CA THR A 590 1.16 4.52 5.76
C THR A 590 1.50 5.39 4.55
N SER A 591 2.77 5.77 4.41
CA SER A 591 3.31 6.37 3.18
C SER A 591 2.70 7.69 2.69
N ILE A 592 1.76 8.30 3.42
CA ILE A 592 1.23 9.65 3.19
C ILE A 592 1.43 10.44 4.49
N THR A 593 2.09 11.59 4.42
CA THR A 593 2.25 12.50 5.56
C THR A 593 1.47 13.77 5.29
N ILE A 594 0.56 14.12 6.21
CA ILE A 594 -0.26 15.32 6.14
C ILE A 594 0.13 16.19 7.33
N ASP A 595 0.89 17.24 7.06
CA ASP A 595 1.68 17.97 8.08
C ASP A 595 0.84 18.70 9.14
N ASP A 596 -0.43 19.00 8.86
CA ASP A 596 -1.31 19.77 9.73
C ASP A 596 -2.33 18.92 10.51
N VAL A 597 -2.21 17.58 10.47
CA VAL A 597 -3.07 16.68 11.26
C VAL A 597 -2.66 16.71 12.72
N VAL A 598 -3.64 16.97 13.59
CA VAL A 598 -3.47 16.98 15.06
C VAL A 598 -4.44 16.02 15.73
N TYR A 599 -5.58 15.75 15.09
CA TYR A 599 -6.61 14.85 15.61
C TYR A 599 -6.80 13.67 14.66
N VAL A 600 -6.72 12.45 15.19
CA VAL A 600 -7.01 11.23 14.45
C VAL A 600 -8.21 10.53 15.09
N ILE A 601 -9.21 10.18 14.28
CA ILE A 601 -10.35 9.37 14.68
C ILE A 601 -10.21 8.00 14.01
N ASP A 602 -9.94 6.97 14.80
CA ASP A 602 -9.87 5.59 14.34
C ASP A 602 -11.18 4.84 14.64
N CYS A 603 -11.88 4.37 13.61
CA CYS A 603 -13.09 3.56 13.81
C CYS A 603 -12.78 2.09 14.18
N GLY A 604 -11.50 1.71 14.25
CA GLY A 604 -11.05 0.38 14.66
C GLY A 604 -11.25 -0.73 13.62
N LYS A 605 -11.78 -0.42 12.42
CA LYS A 605 -12.02 -1.42 11.37
C LYS A 605 -11.34 -1.07 10.04
N THR A 606 -11.00 -2.10 9.28
CA THR A 606 -10.46 -2.00 7.91
C THR A 606 -11.01 -3.11 7.03
N LYS A 607 -11.14 -2.88 5.71
CA LYS A 607 -11.58 -3.93 4.78
C LYS A 607 -10.42 -4.88 4.48
N MET A 608 -10.56 -6.15 4.87
CA MET A 608 -9.58 -7.21 4.57
C MET A 608 -10.13 -8.21 3.56
N LYS A 609 -9.27 -8.62 2.63
CA LYS A 609 -9.58 -9.66 1.65
C LYS A 609 -9.24 -11.01 2.27
N ASN A 610 -10.26 -11.82 2.54
CA ASN A 610 -10.09 -13.17 3.06
C ASN A 610 -10.34 -14.17 1.92
N PHE A 611 -9.68 -15.32 1.99
CA PHE A 611 -9.88 -16.41 1.05
C PHE A 611 -10.24 -17.68 1.81
N ASP A 612 -11.47 -18.14 1.61
CA ASP A 612 -11.94 -19.41 2.12
C ASP A 612 -11.51 -20.51 1.13
N ILE A 613 -10.56 -21.33 1.55
CA ILE A 613 -9.96 -22.40 0.74
C ILE A 613 -10.99 -23.49 0.44
N GLU A 614 -11.77 -23.90 1.44
CA GLU A 614 -12.74 -24.99 1.32
C GLU A 614 -13.84 -24.65 0.31
N ASN A 615 -14.32 -23.40 0.35
CA ASN A 615 -15.37 -22.95 -0.55
C ASN A 615 -14.84 -22.30 -1.85
N ASN A 616 -13.52 -22.05 -1.94
CA ASN A 616 -12.87 -21.30 -3.02
C ASN A 616 -13.56 -19.93 -3.26
N ILE A 617 -13.85 -19.23 -2.16
CA ILE A 617 -14.53 -17.93 -2.17
C ILE A 617 -13.60 -16.88 -1.58
N SER A 618 -13.32 -15.82 -2.36
CA SER A 618 -12.73 -14.61 -1.83
C SER A 618 -13.82 -13.69 -1.29
N THR A 619 -13.67 -13.23 -0.06
CA THR A 619 -14.56 -12.27 0.58
C THR A 619 -13.80 -11.00 0.93
N LEU A 620 -14.49 -9.86 0.92
CA LEU A 620 -13.96 -8.58 1.38
C LEU A 620 -14.86 -8.11 2.52
N ARG A 621 -14.36 -8.14 3.75
CA ARG A 621 -15.16 -7.81 4.94
C ARG A 621 -14.45 -6.79 5.82
N PRO A 622 -15.19 -5.91 6.51
CA PRO A 622 -14.63 -5.11 7.59
C PRO A 622 -14.19 -6.04 8.73
N GLU A 623 -12.93 -5.94 9.12
CA GLU A 623 -12.32 -6.65 10.24
C GLU A 623 -11.70 -5.63 11.20
N TRP A 624 -11.49 -6.03 12.45
CA TRP A 624 -10.78 -5.21 13.43
C TRP A 624 -9.33 -4.96 12.98
N VAL A 625 -8.84 -3.75 13.21
CA VAL A 625 -7.45 -3.39 12.94
C VAL A 625 -6.52 -4.10 13.92
N SER A 626 -5.30 -4.39 13.47
CA SER A 626 -4.26 -4.89 14.38
C SER A 626 -3.72 -3.76 15.27
N LEU A 627 -3.06 -4.13 16.37
CA LEU A 627 -2.36 -3.14 17.21
C LEU A 627 -1.28 -2.37 16.44
N ALA A 628 -0.65 -2.99 15.44
CA ALA A 628 0.32 -2.32 14.57
C ALA A 628 -0.36 -1.21 13.74
N ASN A 629 -1.53 -1.49 13.18
CA ASN A 629 -2.32 -0.50 12.43
C ASN A 629 -2.76 0.65 13.35
N ALA A 630 -3.27 0.33 14.55
CA ALA A 630 -3.67 1.33 15.53
C ALA A 630 -2.50 2.25 15.93
N LYS A 631 -1.31 1.67 16.19
CA LYS A 631 -0.09 2.44 16.50
C LYS A 631 0.32 3.37 15.34
N GLN A 632 0.15 2.93 14.09
CA GLN A 632 0.44 3.78 12.92
C GLN A 632 -0.57 4.92 12.77
N ARG A 633 -1.86 4.65 12.97
CA ARG A 633 -2.92 5.68 12.95
C ARG A 633 -2.69 6.71 14.04
N ARG A 634 -2.33 6.28 15.25
CA ARG A 634 -1.93 7.17 16.35
C ARG A 634 -0.79 8.10 15.94
N GLY A 635 0.27 7.56 15.32
CA GLY A 635 1.40 8.33 14.83
C GLY A 635 1.11 9.28 13.66
N ARG A 636 -0.16 9.46 13.25
CA ARG A 636 -0.57 10.52 12.30
C ARG A 636 -0.99 11.82 12.98
N ALA A 637 -1.17 11.80 14.30
CA ALA A 637 -1.55 12.98 15.09
C ALA A 637 -0.35 13.75 15.68
N GLY A 638 0.87 13.19 15.60
CA GLY A 638 2.09 13.76 16.15
C GLY A 638 3.29 13.37 15.32
#